data_AF-A0A1E4T8C9-F1
#
_entry.id   AF-A0A1E4T8C9-F1
#
_cell.length_a   1.000
_cell.length_b   1.000
_cell.length_c   1.000
_cell.angle_alpha   90.00
_cell.angle_beta   90.00
_cell.angle_gamma   90.00
#
_symmetry.space_group_name_H-M   'P 1'
#
loop_
_entity.id
_entity.type
_entity.pdbx_description
1 polymer ?
#
loop_
_entity_poly.entity_id
_entity_poly.type
_entity_poly.pdbx_seq_one_letter_code
_entity_poly.pdbx_strand_id
1 'polypeptide(L)'
;MTRESCLTILSESIDLMNSQRSEDSLIPRYNECLSNMSFLLTITTNDSIERELISNSLSIWTKIWEAVALQSKYISTSHVKFDHPITVYRTRLTRGIILFARNMVVGLLSLNALTDSDKIQFYNKNGLGNKKDISSDQMILSLYMNHAENVIPLCIRYLDLLNSMDNNSPSQFIELYHNSLVACFQYMNNVTNQTESLAPAKFVKDIGVIFSLIQGTKQYVELGRCSQSAENELLLPLLMYVRNLMSNEKIVSHVINDYVDVFVVFVSSYSSHISNRQLSEDNQLELTFLMIINHFLVHESFGSLLIRCSKIAPTSSEELQYNVTVNELLRVSQIILGSKDQGWDDMKLTNVCAWQLDYFDYISGETSELLKKPDLTKEESVRLSTLHKLVISTLDGLSSLARFNHVRAMLNSYKFLPKLIEFFEVIEKNTQKRKLKEEPIKPGMKEFPHVKLLIVEIITALVYENFENQELMRLKHGLELVLNNCNLDTNEPFIKERAILCIKYTLLDNPKNQNFVRDLEAQGTELDETNEKVLEQAGYEINIVDGKVSLKKSAKIEEVENNIRNGRSV
;
A
#
# COMPACT_ATOMS: atom_id res chain seq x y z
N MET A 1 33.09 -11.38 30.88
CA MET A 1 34.18 -10.81 30.07
C MET A 1 34.33 -9.36 30.48
N THR A 2 35.53 -8.82 30.68
CA THR A 2 35.61 -7.41 31.09
C THR A 2 35.37 -6.49 29.89
N ARG A 3 34.70 -5.36 30.12
CA ARG A 3 34.64 -4.20 29.20
C ARG A 3 35.99 -3.90 28.53
N GLU A 4 37.08 -4.14 29.27
CA GLU A 4 38.47 -4.01 28.83
C GLU A 4 38.80 -4.96 27.67
N SER A 5 38.44 -6.25 27.74
CA SER A 5 38.67 -7.20 26.64
C SER A 5 37.98 -6.75 25.34
N CYS A 6 36.74 -6.24 25.43
CA CYS A 6 36.05 -5.68 24.26
C CYS A 6 36.80 -4.48 23.67
N LEU A 7 37.27 -3.57 24.52
CA LEU A 7 38.02 -2.39 24.09
C LEU A 7 39.35 -2.78 23.44
N THR A 8 40.05 -3.77 23.97
CA THR A 8 41.30 -4.30 23.40
C THR A 8 41.04 -4.84 21.99
N ILE A 9 40.07 -5.74 21.83
CA ILE A 9 39.76 -6.36 20.53
C ILE A 9 39.36 -5.31 19.47
N LEU A 10 38.53 -4.33 19.86
CA LEU A 10 38.14 -3.26 18.94
C LEU A 10 39.31 -2.33 18.61
N SER A 11 40.19 -2.02 19.57
CA SER A 11 41.36 -1.19 19.33
C SER A 11 42.36 -1.89 18.40
N GLU A 12 42.62 -3.17 18.63
CA GLU A 12 43.44 -3.99 17.73
C GLU A 12 42.86 -4.05 16.31
N SER A 13 41.54 -4.16 16.20
CA SER A 13 40.84 -4.13 14.91
C SER A 13 41.05 -2.81 14.17
N ILE A 14 40.94 -1.68 14.87
CA ILE A 14 41.17 -0.32 14.33
C ILE A 14 42.63 -0.14 13.90
N ASP A 15 43.58 -0.53 14.76
CA ASP A 15 45.01 -0.45 14.45
C ASP A 15 45.36 -1.27 13.21
N LEU A 16 44.73 -2.44 13.07
CA LEU A 16 44.90 -3.31 11.92
C LEU A 16 44.31 -2.70 10.65
N MET A 17 43.13 -2.07 10.73
CA MET A 17 42.49 -1.37 9.60
C MET A 17 43.27 -0.12 9.15
N ASN A 18 44.02 0.52 10.05
CA ASN A 18 44.88 1.66 9.74
C ASN A 18 46.29 1.26 9.29
N SER A 19 46.66 -0.02 9.40
CA SER A 19 48.02 -0.48 9.16
C SER A 19 48.40 -0.40 7.69
N GLN A 20 49.60 0.13 7.41
CA GLN A 20 50.22 0.18 6.09
C GLN A 20 51.24 -0.95 5.86
N ARG A 21 51.22 -2.00 6.68
CA ARG A 21 52.15 -3.14 6.56
C ARG A 21 51.81 -4.01 5.34
N SER A 22 52.74 -4.89 4.95
CA SER A 22 52.53 -5.83 3.84
C SER A 22 51.42 -6.84 4.13
N GLU A 23 50.76 -7.34 3.08
CA GLU A 23 49.65 -8.28 3.19
C GLU A 23 49.99 -9.54 4.00
N ASP A 24 51.15 -10.14 3.73
CA ASP A 24 51.63 -11.36 4.43
C ASP A 24 51.74 -11.15 5.94
N SER A 25 52.04 -9.93 6.39
CA SER A 25 52.13 -9.60 7.81
C SER A 25 50.78 -9.27 8.45
N LEU A 26 49.78 -8.88 7.65
CA LEU A 26 48.47 -8.47 8.11
C LEU A 26 47.48 -9.63 8.19
N ILE A 27 47.52 -10.56 7.23
CA ILE A 27 46.57 -11.67 7.14
C ILE A 27 46.50 -12.51 8.43
N PRO A 28 47.62 -12.95 9.04
CA PRO A 28 47.56 -13.70 10.30
C PRO A 28 46.90 -12.90 11.44
N ARG A 29 47.17 -11.59 11.51
CA ARG A 29 46.57 -10.70 12.52
C ARG A 29 45.07 -10.49 12.30
N TYR A 30 44.63 -10.43 11.04
CA TYR A 30 43.19 -10.39 10.72
C TYR A 30 42.48 -11.66 11.18
N ASN A 31 43.10 -12.84 10.99
CA ASN A 31 42.54 -14.10 11.47
C ASN A 31 42.41 -14.15 12.99
N GLU A 32 43.43 -13.66 13.71
CA GLU A 32 43.39 -13.54 15.18
C GLU A 32 42.26 -12.60 15.63
N CYS A 33 42.17 -11.40 15.04
CA CYS A 33 41.10 -10.45 15.34
C CYS A 33 39.70 -11.01 15.04
N LEU A 34 39.55 -11.76 13.93
CA LEU A 34 38.28 -12.41 13.58
C LEU A 34 37.89 -13.50 14.60
N SER A 35 38.85 -14.28 15.08
CA SER A 35 38.61 -15.28 16.14
C SER A 35 38.13 -14.60 17.42
N ASN A 36 38.82 -13.53 17.84
CA ASN A 36 38.44 -12.73 19.00
C ASN A 36 37.06 -12.08 18.83
N MET A 37 36.75 -11.58 17.63
CA MET A 37 35.44 -11.00 17.31
C MET A 37 34.31 -12.05 17.36
N SER A 38 34.57 -13.27 16.88
CA SER A 38 33.62 -14.39 16.97
C SER A 38 33.27 -14.74 18.43
N PHE A 39 34.27 -14.69 19.31
CA PHE A 39 34.07 -14.87 20.75
C PHE A 39 33.17 -13.75 21.35
N LEU A 40 33.41 -12.48 20.99
CA LEU A 40 32.55 -11.36 21.41
C LEU A 40 31.10 -11.53 20.94
N LEU A 41 30.91 -11.97 19.70
CA LEU A 41 29.59 -12.23 19.13
C LEU A 41 28.86 -13.34 19.89
N THR A 42 29.56 -14.43 20.20
CA THR A 42 29.01 -15.57 20.95
C THR A 42 28.51 -15.12 22.32
N ILE A 43 29.30 -14.33 23.04
CA ILE A 43 28.93 -13.87 24.38
C ILE A 43 27.77 -12.89 24.33
N THR A 44 27.83 -11.87 23.47
CA THR A 44 26.73 -10.90 23.36
C THR A 44 25.43 -11.50 22.83
N THR A 45 25.50 -12.64 22.13
CA THR A 45 24.29 -13.36 21.69
C THR A 45 23.68 -14.15 22.85
N ASN A 46 24.51 -14.88 23.60
CA ASN A 46 24.03 -15.88 24.56
C ASN A 46 23.90 -15.38 26.01
N ASP A 47 24.55 -14.27 26.38
CA ASP A 47 24.52 -13.70 27.73
C ASP A 47 23.87 -12.31 27.72
N SER A 48 22.65 -12.22 28.25
CA SER A 48 21.91 -10.96 28.30
C SER A 48 22.53 -9.95 29.26
N ILE A 49 23.09 -10.40 30.38
CA ILE A 49 23.66 -9.51 31.40
C ILE A 49 24.93 -8.87 30.85
N GLU A 50 25.83 -9.67 30.29
CA GLU A 50 27.05 -9.16 29.66
C GLU A 50 26.73 -8.24 28.48
N ARG A 51 25.75 -8.61 27.65
CA ARG A 51 25.26 -7.76 26.57
C ARG A 51 24.79 -6.40 27.09
N GLU A 52 23.95 -6.35 28.12
CA GLU A 52 23.46 -5.11 28.73
C GLU A 52 24.60 -4.25 29.31
N LEU A 53 25.51 -4.86 30.07
CA LEU A 53 26.68 -4.17 30.66
C LEU A 53 27.58 -3.54 29.60
N ILE A 54 27.86 -4.27 28.53
CA ILE A 54 28.67 -3.80 27.40
C ILE A 54 27.94 -2.70 26.62
N SER A 55 26.63 -2.85 26.41
CA SER A 55 25.79 -1.89 25.66
C SER A 55 25.74 -0.50 26.29
N ASN A 56 25.95 -0.41 27.60
CA ASN A 56 25.99 0.84 28.33
C ASN A 56 27.35 1.57 28.27
N SER A 57 28.31 1.07 27.50
CA SER A 57 29.68 1.60 27.44
C SER A 57 29.90 2.52 26.24
N LEU A 58 29.87 3.84 26.44
CA LEU A 58 30.16 4.82 25.37
C LEU A 58 31.49 4.56 24.68
N SER A 59 32.54 4.22 25.43
CA SER A 59 33.87 3.97 24.86
C SER A 59 33.87 2.80 23.86
N ILE A 60 33.03 1.78 24.10
CA ILE A 60 32.90 0.65 23.17
C ILE A 60 32.21 1.12 21.90
N TRP A 61 31.12 1.88 22.03
CA TRP A 61 30.42 2.48 20.89
C TRP A 61 31.31 3.40 20.07
N THR A 62 32.10 4.27 20.71
CA THR A 62 33.08 5.12 20.02
C THR A 62 34.05 4.30 19.18
N LYS A 63 34.55 3.17 19.71
CA LYS A 63 35.46 2.28 18.98
C LYS A 63 34.76 1.55 17.83
N ILE A 64 33.52 1.10 18.02
CA ILE A 64 32.70 0.55 16.93
C ILE A 64 32.58 1.57 15.79
N TRP A 65 32.23 2.82 16.12
CA TRP A 65 32.04 3.89 15.13
C TRP A 65 33.34 4.20 14.38
N GLU A 66 34.45 4.32 15.11
CA GLU A 66 35.78 4.52 14.52
C GLU A 66 36.11 3.41 13.51
N ALA A 67 35.89 2.14 13.87
CA ALA A 67 36.14 1.01 12.96
C ALA A 67 35.24 1.03 11.71
N VAL A 68 33.94 1.29 11.87
CA VAL A 68 33.00 1.35 10.73
C VAL A 68 33.33 2.53 9.81
N ALA A 69 33.65 3.70 10.38
CA ALA A 69 34.04 4.89 9.61
C ALA A 69 35.33 4.63 8.79
N LEU A 70 36.31 3.94 9.37
CA LEU A 70 37.53 3.55 8.67
C LEU A 70 37.24 2.63 7.48
N GLN A 71 36.30 1.67 7.63
CA GLN A 71 35.91 0.81 6.52
C GLN A 71 35.14 1.56 5.44
N SER A 72 34.19 2.41 5.84
CA SER A 72 33.42 3.25 4.91
C SER A 72 34.35 4.13 4.08
N LYS A 73 35.35 4.76 4.72
CA LYS A 73 36.39 5.55 4.04
C LYS A 73 37.26 4.70 3.11
N TYR A 74 37.68 3.51 3.56
CA TYR A 74 38.52 2.61 2.76
C TYR A 74 37.82 2.20 1.47
N ILE A 75 36.60 1.66 1.57
CA ILE A 75 35.84 1.20 0.39
C ILE A 75 35.43 2.37 -0.52
N SER A 76 35.29 3.58 0.02
CA SER A 76 34.99 4.76 -0.81
C SER A 76 36.13 5.20 -1.73
N THR A 77 37.32 4.60 -1.64
CA THR A 77 38.43 4.90 -2.55
C THR A 77 38.32 4.12 -3.87
N SER A 78 38.47 4.81 -5.00
CA SER A 78 38.21 4.32 -6.37
C SER A 78 39.08 3.15 -6.88
N HIS A 79 39.97 2.60 -6.04
CA HIS A 79 40.92 1.55 -6.41
C HIS A 79 40.75 0.24 -5.63
N VAL A 80 39.74 0.15 -4.75
CA VAL A 80 39.52 -1.07 -3.97
C VAL A 80 38.92 -2.15 -4.85
N LYS A 81 39.70 -3.21 -5.08
CA LYS A 81 39.18 -4.43 -5.71
C LYS A 81 38.41 -5.27 -4.68
N PHE A 82 37.26 -5.79 -5.08
CA PHE A 82 36.37 -6.55 -4.20
C PHE A 82 36.98 -7.88 -3.72
N ASP A 83 37.87 -8.46 -4.52
CA ASP A 83 38.52 -9.76 -4.33
C ASP A 83 39.89 -9.67 -3.65
N HIS A 84 40.39 -8.45 -3.42
CA HIS A 84 41.69 -8.24 -2.78
C HIS A 84 41.69 -8.85 -1.36
N PRO A 85 42.71 -9.65 -0.98
CA PRO A 85 42.70 -10.37 0.31
C PRO A 85 42.43 -9.47 1.52
N ILE A 86 43.11 -8.33 1.60
CA ILE A 86 42.89 -7.36 2.67
C ILE A 86 41.47 -6.78 2.68
N THR A 87 40.88 -6.47 1.52
CA THR A 87 39.48 -6.03 1.44
C THR A 87 38.54 -7.08 2.01
N VAL A 88 38.75 -8.35 1.66
CA VAL A 88 37.95 -9.48 2.14
C VAL A 88 38.03 -9.59 3.67
N TYR A 89 39.23 -9.57 4.24
CA TYR A 89 39.41 -9.64 5.69
C TYR A 89 38.82 -8.42 6.42
N ARG A 90 39.01 -7.21 5.88
CA ARG A 90 38.42 -5.98 6.43
C ARG A 90 36.90 -6.01 6.40
N THR A 91 36.30 -6.47 5.31
CA THR A 91 34.85 -6.60 5.18
C THR A 91 34.31 -7.64 6.17
N ARG A 92 34.97 -8.80 6.32
CA ARG A 92 34.60 -9.81 7.33
C ARG A 92 34.66 -9.25 8.75
N LEU A 93 35.74 -8.54 9.07
CA LEU A 93 35.93 -7.95 10.40
C LEU A 93 34.89 -6.87 10.68
N THR A 94 34.64 -5.99 9.70
CA THR A 94 33.62 -4.94 9.80
C THR A 94 32.22 -5.53 9.97
N ARG A 95 31.87 -6.57 9.20
CA ARG A 95 30.62 -7.31 9.40
C ARG A 95 30.50 -7.84 10.82
N GLY A 96 31.56 -8.44 11.37
CA GLY A 96 31.60 -8.90 12.76
C GLY A 96 31.34 -7.78 13.76
N ILE A 97 31.98 -6.62 13.57
CA ILE A 97 31.78 -5.42 14.39
C ILE A 97 30.33 -4.91 14.31
N ILE A 98 29.72 -4.90 13.12
CA ILE A 98 28.33 -4.47 12.92
C ILE A 98 27.35 -5.45 13.58
N LEU A 99 27.59 -6.76 13.49
CA LEU A 99 26.78 -7.77 14.18
C LEU A 99 26.88 -7.64 15.71
N PHE A 100 28.04 -7.27 16.22
CA PHE A 100 28.25 -7.00 17.63
C PHE A 100 27.52 -5.72 18.05
N ALA A 101 27.62 -4.66 17.25
CA ALA A 101 26.84 -3.44 17.45
C ALA A 101 25.33 -3.73 17.45
N ARG A 102 24.84 -4.55 16.52
CA ARG A 102 23.43 -5.01 16.45
C ARG A 102 23.00 -5.68 17.75
N ASN A 103 23.82 -6.59 18.29
CA ASN A 103 23.55 -7.23 19.58
C ASN A 103 23.53 -6.19 20.70
N MET A 104 24.47 -5.25 20.71
CA MET A 104 24.50 -4.21 21.73
C MET A 104 23.27 -3.28 21.69
N VAL A 105 22.69 -3.01 20.51
CA VAL A 105 21.42 -2.27 20.45
C VAL A 105 20.31 -3.02 21.22
N VAL A 106 20.28 -4.36 21.13
CA VAL A 106 19.32 -5.19 21.89
C VAL A 106 19.57 -5.12 23.40
N GLY A 107 20.83 -5.07 23.84
CA GLY A 107 21.16 -4.85 25.26
C GLY A 107 20.70 -3.48 25.74
N LEU A 108 20.94 -2.44 24.94
CA LEU A 108 20.47 -1.09 25.24
C LEU A 108 18.93 -1.01 25.31
N LEU A 109 18.22 -1.70 24.42
CA LEU A 109 16.76 -1.84 24.46
C LEU A 109 16.27 -2.46 25.78
N SER A 110 16.93 -3.56 26.17
CA SER A 110 16.58 -4.30 27.38
C SER A 110 16.74 -3.42 28.62
N LEU A 111 17.83 -2.63 28.68
CA LEU A 111 18.03 -1.65 29.75
C LEU A 111 17.00 -0.54 29.72
N ASN A 112 16.68 0.02 28.54
CA ASN A 112 15.75 1.15 28.44
C ASN A 112 14.32 0.79 28.88
N ALA A 113 13.91 -0.46 28.70
CA ALA A 113 12.60 -0.96 29.13
C ALA A 113 12.45 -1.08 30.66
N LEU A 114 13.54 -1.03 31.43
CA LEU A 114 13.51 -1.09 32.89
C LEU A 114 13.03 0.23 33.51
N THR A 115 12.36 0.15 34.65
CA THR A 115 12.04 1.32 35.48
C THR A 115 13.32 1.94 36.05
N ASP A 116 13.28 3.21 36.44
CA ASP A 116 14.45 3.88 37.02
C ASP A 116 14.97 3.16 38.28
N SER A 117 14.07 2.61 39.10
CA SER A 117 14.45 1.81 40.28
C SER A 117 15.14 0.50 39.90
N ASP A 118 14.64 -0.19 38.87
CA ASP A 118 15.20 -1.46 38.42
C ASP A 118 16.57 -1.26 37.77
N LYS A 119 16.76 -0.16 37.02
CA LYS A 119 18.06 0.25 36.47
C LYS A 119 19.08 0.47 37.59
N ILE A 120 18.70 1.23 38.63
CA ILE A 120 19.57 1.48 39.79
C ILE A 120 19.94 0.16 40.48
N GLN A 121 18.98 -0.74 40.67
CA GLN A 121 19.23 -2.05 41.27
C GLN A 121 20.15 -2.90 40.39
N PHE A 122 19.94 -2.92 39.07
CA PHE A 122 20.79 -3.61 38.12
C PHE A 122 22.24 -3.11 38.20
N TYR A 123 22.47 -1.79 38.21
CA TYR A 123 23.81 -1.22 38.29
C TYR A 123 24.49 -1.50 39.63
N ASN A 124 23.76 -1.42 40.74
CA ASN A 124 24.30 -1.72 42.05
C ASN A 124 24.68 -3.21 42.18
N LYS A 125 23.83 -4.11 41.69
CA LYS A 125 24.07 -5.56 41.71
C LYS A 125 25.31 -5.96 40.90
N ASN A 126 25.57 -5.24 39.80
CA ASN A 126 26.68 -5.51 38.89
C ASN A 126 27.91 -4.58 39.12
N GLY A 127 27.97 -3.89 40.27
CA GLY A 127 29.17 -3.15 40.68
C GLY A 127 29.47 -1.87 39.89
N LEU A 128 28.49 -1.32 39.15
CA LEU A 128 28.63 -0.07 38.40
C LEU A 128 28.34 1.19 39.25
N GLY A 129 27.64 1.03 40.38
CA GLY A 129 27.27 2.12 41.30
C GLY A 129 26.30 3.16 40.68
N ASN A 130 26.05 4.28 41.38
CA ASN A 130 25.24 5.41 40.88
C ASN A 130 25.94 6.25 39.79
N LYS A 131 26.84 5.68 38.98
CA LYS A 131 27.48 6.41 37.89
C LYS A 131 26.41 6.72 36.85
N LYS A 132 25.94 7.98 36.85
CA LYS A 132 24.98 8.52 35.88
C LYS A 132 25.47 8.19 34.47
N ASP A 133 24.70 7.35 33.80
CA ASP A 133 24.80 7.09 32.38
C ASP A 133 24.65 8.38 31.57
N ILE A 134 25.12 8.32 30.33
CA ILE A 134 24.62 9.19 29.26
C ILE A 134 23.11 8.97 29.20
N SER A 135 22.31 10.04 29.04
CA SER A 135 20.87 9.83 28.91
C SER A 135 20.63 8.85 27.75
N SER A 136 19.77 7.86 27.98
CA SER A 136 19.39 6.86 26.97
C SER A 136 19.11 7.52 25.62
N ASP A 137 18.46 8.68 25.64
CA ASP A 137 18.10 9.45 24.46
C ASP A 137 19.30 10.06 23.75
N GLN A 138 20.31 10.59 24.48
CA GLN A 138 21.55 11.07 23.89
C GLN A 138 22.32 9.92 23.23
N MET A 139 22.29 8.73 23.85
CA MET A 139 22.94 7.55 23.32
C MET A 139 22.25 7.03 22.05
N ILE A 140 20.94 6.85 22.07
CA ILE A 140 20.13 6.48 20.90
C ILE A 140 20.35 7.49 19.78
N LEU A 141 20.40 8.78 20.12
CA LEU A 141 20.62 9.82 19.14
C LEU A 141 22.02 9.79 18.52
N SER A 142 23.04 9.45 19.29
CA SER A 142 24.39 9.22 18.77
C SER A 142 24.46 7.99 17.86
N LEU A 143 23.73 6.90 18.20
CA LEU A 143 23.59 5.73 17.34
C LEU A 143 22.90 6.08 16.02
N TYR A 144 21.88 6.95 16.10
CA TYR A 144 21.19 7.46 14.93
C TYR A 144 22.15 8.25 14.02
N MET A 145 22.87 9.23 14.57
CA MET A 145 23.86 9.99 13.79
C MET A 145 24.91 9.09 13.14
N ASN A 146 25.43 8.12 13.90
CA ASN A 146 26.45 7.22 13.39
C ASN A 146 25.96 6.33 12.23
N HIS A 147 24.76 5.76 12.29
CA HIS A 147 24.30 4.91 11.18
C HIS A 147 24.05 5.73 9.91
N ALA A 148 23.52 6.95 10.02
CA ALA A 148 23.35 7.85 8.89
C ALA A 148 24.69 8.25 8.26
N GLU A 149 25.70 8.60 9.06
CA GLU A 149 27.01 9.05 8.57
C GLU A 149 27.92 7.92 8.06
N ASN A 150 27.82 6.72 8.64
CA ASN A 150 28.80 5.65 8.38
C ASN A 150 28.18 4.38 7.81
N VAL A 151 27.06 3.89 8.36
CA VAL A 151 26.48 2.58 7.97
C VAL A 151 25.70 2.68 6.67
N ILE A 152 24.92 3.73 6.45
CA ILE A 152 24.19 3.91 5.19
C ILE A 152 25.15 4.04 4.00
N PRO A 153 26.19 4.90 4.03
CA PRO A 153 27.18 4.93 2.96
C PRO A 153 27.87 3.60 2.73
N LEU A 154 28.16 2.85 3.81
CA LEU A 154 28.73 1.51 3.70
C LEU A 154 27.78 0.53 2.99
N CYS A 155 26.47 0.60 3.25
CA CYS A 155 25.47 -0.20 2.53
C CYS A 155 25.47 0.13 1.04
N ILE A 156 25.41 1.42 0.69
CA ILE A 156 25.44 1.87 -0.71
C ILE A 156 26.70 1.33 -1.40
N ARG A 157 27.86 1.39 -0.74
CA ARG A 157 29.10 0.84 -1.28
C ARG A 157 29.10 -0.68 -1.42
N TYR A 158 28.55 -1.42 -0.47
CA TYR A 158 28.41 -2.87 -0.63
C TYR A 158 27.48 -3.23 -1.78
N LEU A 159 26.41 -2.45 -1.98
CA LEU A 159 25.54 -2.60 -3.14
C LEU A 159 26.28 -2.29 -4.46
N ASP A 160 27.03 -1.19 -4.51
CA ASP A 160 27.87 -0.83 -5.68
C ASP A 160 28.86 -1.96 -6.03
N LEU A 161 29.53 -2.52 -5.02
CA LEU A 161 30.47 -3.63 -5.21
C LEU A 161 29.76 -4.88 -5.73
N LEU A 162 28.61 -5.26 -5.17
CA LEU A 162 27.82 -6.39 -5.67
C LEU A 162 27.37 -6.18 -7.11
N ASN A 163 26.93 -4.97 -7.46
CA ASN A 163 26.52 -4.64 -8.83
C ASN A 163 27.69 -4.64 -9.82
N SER A 164 28.92 -4.42 -9.34
CA SER A 164 30.12 -4.50 -10.18
C SER A 164 30.61 -5.93 -10.44
N MET A 165 30.09 -6.92 -9.71
CA MET A 165 30.43 -8.33 -9.90
C MET A 165 29.65 -8.91 -11.09
N ASP A 166 30.34 -9.66 -11.94
CA ASP A 166 29.72 -10.37 -13.06
C ASP A 166 29.31 -11.80 -12.66
N ASN A 167 28.62 -12.51 -13.57
CA ASN A 167 28.20 -13.90 -13.35
C ASN A 167 29.38 -14.88 -13.17
N ASN A 168 30.61 -14.47 -13.48
CA ASN A 168 31.81 -15.29 -13.31
C ASN A 168 32.53 -15.03 -11.97
N SER A 169 32.08 -14.04 -11.21
CA SER A 169 32.67 -13.67 -9.93
C SER A 169 32.46 -14.80 -8.91
N PRO A 170 33.49 -15.16 -8.11
CA PRO A 170 33.37 -16.25 -7.15
C PRO A 170 32.24 -16.03 -6.14
N SER A 171 31.38 -17.03 -5.96
CA SER A 171 30.18 -16.97 -5.10
C SER A 171 30.48 -16.55 -3.66
N GLN A 172 31.64 -16.93 -3.13
CA GLN A 172 32.10 -16.56 -1.79
C GLN A 172 32.21 -15.03 -1.56
N PHE A 173 32.49 -14.26 -2.62
CA PHE A 173 32.58 -12.80 -2.52
C PHE A 173 31.19 -12.17 -2.55
N ILE A 174 30.32 -12.65 -3.44
CA ILE A 174 28.90 -12.26 -3.48
C ILE A 174 28.27 -12.50 -2.11
N GLU A 175 28.46 -13.70 -1.54
CA GLU A 175 27.95 -14.06 -0.22
C GLU A 175 28.51 -13.15 0.89
N LEU A 176 29.80 -12.79 0.84
CA LEU A 176 30.41 -11.91 1.83
C LEU A 176 29.76 -10.53 1.86
N TYR A 177 29.61 -9.87 0.70
CA TYR A 177 29.04 -8.53 0.64
C TYR A 177 27.52 -8.56 0.87
N HIS A 178 26.81 -9.57 0.39
CA HIS A 178 25.41 -9.80 0.71
C HIS A 178 25.20 -9.94 2.22
N ASN A 179 25.95 -10.80 2.89
CA ASN A 179 25.84 -11.00 4.33
C ASN A 179 26.28 -9.79 5.15
N SER A 180 27.12 -8.92 4.57
CA SER A 180 27.49 -7.64 5.17
C SER A 180 26.36 -6.62 5.06
N LEU A 181 25.67 -6.56 3.91
CA LEU A 181 24.42 -5.78 3.76
C LEU A 181 23.34 -6.21 4.75
N VAL A 182 23.10 -7.52 4.87
CA VAL A 182 22.15 -8.09 5.84
C VAL A 182 22.48 -7.62 7.26
N ALA A 183 23.75 -7.71 7.66
CA ALA A 183 24.18 -7.25 8.99
C ALA A 183 23.91 -5.75 9.20
N CYS A 184 24.17 -4.92 8.19
CA CYS A 184 23.87 -3.49 8.25
C CYS A 184 22.37 -3.22 8.41
N PHE A 185 21.50 -3.86 7.60
CA PHE A 185 20.05 -3.65 7.71
C PHE A 185 19.49 -4.17 9.03
N GLN A 186 19.97 -5.30 9.54
CA GLN A 186 19.60 -5.78 10.87
C GLN A 186 19.99 -4.79 11.98
N TYR A 187 21.20 -4.21 11.90
CA TYR A 187 21.62 -3.17 12.83
C TYR A 187 20.72 -1.93 12.72
N MET A 188 20.49 -1.41 11.51
CA MET A 188 19.68 -0.20 11.30
C MET A 188 18.22 -0.40 11.71
N ASN A 189 17.64 -1.56 11.46
CA ASN A 189 16.32 -1.94 11.96
C ASN A 189 16.26 -1.85 13.49
N ASN A 190 17.23 -2.45 14.19
CA ASN A 190 17.27 -2.39 15.66
C ASN A 190 17.41 -0.96 16.20
N VAL A 191 18.20 -0.11 15.53
CA VAL A 191 18.38 1.31 15.91
C VAL A 191 17.08 2.08 15.69
N THR A 192 16.42 1.89 14.55
CA THR A 192 15.19 2.62 14.19
C THR A 192 13.94 2.12 14.93
N ASN A 193 13.96 0.92 15.48
CA ASN A 193 12.87 0.47 16.34
C ASN A 193 12.74 1.28 17.66
N GLN A 194 13.62 2.27 17.90
CA GLN A 194 13.61 3.18 19.05
C GLN A 194 13.17 4.61 18.72
N THR A 195 12.69 4.87 17.50
CA THR A 195 12.52 6.25 16.98
C THR A 195 11.40 7.06 17.62
N GLU A 196 10.48 6.47 18.39
CA GLU A 196 9.43 7.23 19.11
C GLU A 196 10.01 8.29 20.07
N SER A 197 11.24 8.09 20.57
CA SER A 197 11.96 9.04 21.44
C SER A 197 12.91 10.01 20.72
N LEU A 198 13.09 9.90 19.39
CA LEU A 198 14.06 10.70 18.64
C LEU A 198 13.45 12.00 18.11
N ALA A 199 14.17 13.13 18.31
CA ALA A 199 13.71 14.45 17.91
C ALA A 199 13.48 14.57 16.38
N PRO A 200 12.27 14.95 15.92
CA PRO A 200 11.91 14.98 14.49
C PRO A 200 12.83 15.86 13.63
N ALA A 201 13.43 16.91 14.20
CA ALA A 201 14.28 17.85 13.47
C ALA A 201 15.59 17.24 12.95
N LYS A 202 16.10 16.18 13.59
CA LYS A 202 17.36 15.54 13.19
C LYS A 202 17.18 14.58 12.02
N PHE A 203 16.04 13.89 11.93
CA PHE A 203 15.69 13.06 10.77
C PHE A 203 15.68 13.85 9.46
N VAL A 204 15.17 15.08 9.51
CA VAL A 204 15.03 15.93 8.32
C VAL A 204 16.40 16.29 7.71
N LYS A 205 17.45 16.42 8.54
CA LYS A 205 18.78 16.82 8.06
C LYS A 205 19.45 15.73 7.22
N ASP A 206 19.24 14.46 7.57
CA ASP A 206 19.94 13.31 6.97
C ASP A 206 19.07 12.56 5.95
N ILE A 207 17.91 13.11 5.62
CA ILE A 207 16.90 12.44 4.81
C ILE A 207 17.42 12.08 3.41
N GLY A 208 18.26 12.95 2.82
CA GLY A 208 18.86 12.69 1.51
C GLY A 208 19.72 11.41 1.46
N VAL A 209 20.46 11.12 2.54
CA VAL A 209 21.30 9.91 2.65
C VAL A 209 20.43 8.65 2.76
N ILE A 210 19.33 8.73 3.52
CA ILE A 210 18.33 7.67 3.62
C ILE A 210 17.71 7.39 2.25
N PHE A 211 17.38 8.43 1.48
CA PHE A 211 16.81 8.24 0.15
C PHE A 211 17.80 7.67 -0.85
N SER A 212 19.09 8.00 -0.77
CA SER A 212 20.12 7.32 -1.57
C SER A 212 20.15 5.82 -1.29
N LEU A 213 19.88 5.38 -0.05
CA LEU A 213 19.74 3.96 0.27
C LEU A 213 18.49 3.36 -0.37
N ILE A 214 17.33 4.02 -0.24
CA ILE A 214 16.05 3.53 -0.79
C ILE A 214 16.09 3.49 -2.33
N GLN A 215 16.85 4.38 -2.99
CA GLN A 215 17.03 4.35 -4.44
C GLN A 215 17.62 3.02 -4.94
N GLY A 216 18.39 2.31 -4.10
CA GLY A 216 18.91 0.96 -4.38
C GLY A 216 17.89 -0.17 -4.28
N THR A 217 16.60 0.13 -4.02
CA THR A 217 15.56 -0.89 -3.77
C THR A 217 15.45 -1.92 -4.88
N LYS A 218 15.48 -1.49 -6.14
CA LYS A 218 15.38 -2.41 -7.28
C LYS A 218 16.50 -3.46 -7.22
N GLN A 219 17.72 -3.03 -6.95
CA GLN A 219 18.89 -3.89 -6.86
C GLN A 219 18.82 -4.80 -5.64
N TYR A 220 18.35 -4.31 -4.48
CA TYR A 220 18.14 -5.18 -3.31
C TYR A 220 17.13 -6.29 -3.60
N VAL A 221 16.04 -5.95 -4.26
CA VAL A 221 15.01 -6.91 -4.69
C VAL A 221 15.58 -7.95 -5.66
N GLU A 222 16.36 -7.52 -6.65
CA GLU A 222 17.02 -8.43 -7.60
C GLU A 222 18.01 -9.37 -6.88
N LEU A 223 18.82 -8.85 -5.95
CA LEU A 223 19.73 -9.65 -5.13
C LEU A 223 19.00 -10.69 -4.28
N GLY A 224 17.86 -10.31 -3.68
CA GLY A 224 17.03 -11.20 -2.87
C GLY A 224 16.48 -12.39 -3.67
N ARG A 225 16.16 -12.20 -4.95
CA ARG A 225 15.64 -13.27 -5.83
C ARG A 225 16.69 -14.31 -6.23
N CYS A 226 17.95 -13.90 -6.35
CA CYS A 226 19.04 -14.76 -6.79
C CYS A 226 19.49 -15.79 -5.73
N SER A 227 19.01 -15.67 -4.48
CA SER A 227 19.38 -16.54 -3.37
C SER A 227 18.15 -17.22 -2.76
N GLN A 228 17.93 -18.50 -3.07
CA GLN A 228 16.70 -19.25 -2.71
C GLN A 228 16.42 -19.36 -1.19
N SER A 229 17.38 -19.02 -0.32
CA SER A 229 17.21 -18.94 1.14
C SER A 229 17.22 -17.52 1.72
N ALA A 230 17.47 -16.47 0.91
CA ALA A 230 17.92 -15.16 1.40
C ALA A 230 17.04 -13.96 0.99
N GLU A 231 15.92 -14.18 0.28
CA GLU A 231 14.95 -13.11 0.00
C GLU A 231 14.46 -12.46 1.32
N ASN A 232 14.10 -13.28 2.31
CA ASN A 232 13.72 -12.79 3.64
C ASN A 232 14.91 -12.22 4.42
N GLU A 233 16.12 -12.78 4.29
CA GLU A 233 17.26 -12.37 5.11
C GLU A 233 17.73 -10.95 4.80
N LEU A 234 17.61 -10.51 3.54
CA LEU A 234 17.94 -9.15 3.13
C LEU A 234 16.74 -8.21 3.12
N LEU A 235 15.64 -8.62 2.46
CA LEU A 235 14.51 -7.72 2.23
C LEU A 235 13.73 -7.45 3.50
N LEU A 236 13.59 -8.41 4.42
CA LEU A 236 12.80 -8.19 5.63
C LEU A 236 13.45 -7.15 6.54
N PRO A 237 14.75 -7.23 6.91
CA PRO A 237 15.38 -6.18 7.70
C PRO A 237 15.38 -4.81 6.99
N LEU A 238 15.51 -4.77 5.66
CA LEU A 238 15.38 -3.53 4.88
C LEU A 238 13.97 -2.94 4.99
N LEU A 239 12.92 -3.74 4.75
CA LEU A 239 11.54 -3.29 4.84
C LEU A 239 11.17 -2.88 6.27
N MET A 240 11.65 -3.60 7.29
CA MET A 240 11.45 -3.20 8.69
C MET A 240 12.12 -1.86 8.99
N TYR A 241 13.34 -1.64 8.51
CA TYR A 241 14.02 -0.34 8.64
C TYR A 241 13.21 0.78 7.96
N VAL A 242 12.75 0.58 6.72
CA VAL A 242 11.91 1.56 6.00
C VAL A 242 10.60 1.80 6.77
N ARG A 243 9.93 0.75 7.25
CA ARG A 243 8.71 0.87 8.07
C ARG A 243 8.95 1.73 9.30
N ASN A 244 10.04 1.49 10.05
CA ASN A 244 10.34 2.24 11.26
C ASN A 244 10.65 3.73 10.98
N LEU A 245 11.11 4.06 9.77
CA LEU A 245 11.27 5.45 9.34
C LEU A 245 9.91 6.08 8.97
N MET A 246 9.05 5.34 8.28
CA MET A 246 7.75 5.85 7.83
C MET A 246 6.73 6.00 8.96
N SER A 247 7.03 5.54 10.19
CA SER A 247 6.25 5.89 11.38
C SER A 247 6.28 7.39 11.71
N ASN A 248 7.27 8.13 11.19
CA ASN A 248 7.38 9.57 11.35
C ASN A 248 6.67 10.31 10.21
N GLU A 249 5.55 10.98 10.51
CA GLU A 249 4.75 11.73 9.54
C GLU A 249 5.56 12.77 8.76
N LYS A 250 6.58 13.41 9.38
CA LYS A 250 7.42 14.36 8.66
C LYS A 250 8.24 13.68 7.57
N ILE A 251 8.74 12.47 7.81
CA ILE A 251 9.47 11.71 6.81
C ILE A 251 8.52 11.36 5.67
N VAL A 252 7.32 10.84 5.97
CA VAL A 252 6.28 10.55 4.97
C VAL A 252 5.98 11.78 4.11
N SER A 253 5.80 12.94 4.72
CA SER A 253 5.61 14.21 4.01
C SER A 253 6.76 14.55 3.07
N HIS A 254 8.03 14.39 3.48
CA HIS A 254 9.17 14.65 2.60
C HIS A 254 9.25 13.61 1.46
N VAL A 255 8.96 12.33 1.73
CA VAL A 255 8.90 11.30 0.69
C VAL A 255 7.89 11.70 -0.39
N ILE A 256 6.68 12.11 0.03
CA ILE A 256 5.58 12.48 -0.86
C ILE A 256 5.89 13.75 -1.66
N ASN A 257 6.54 14.74 -1.05
CA ASN A 257 6.72 16.04 -1.68
C ASN A 257 8.02 16.13 -2.49
N ASP A 258 9.12 15.63 -1.92
CA ASP A 258 10.48 15.90 -2.40
C ASP A 258 11.14 14.68 -3.09
N TYR A 259 10.66 13.46 -2.80
CA TYR A 259 11.31 12.21 -3.25
C TYR A 259 10.34 11.21 -3.91
N VAL A 260 9.37 11.72 -4.68
CA VAL A 260 8.36 10.91 -5.36
C VAL A 260 8.96 9.85 -6.26
N ASP A 261 10.01 10.17 -7.03
CA ASP A 261 10.66 9.21 -7.93
C ASP A 261 11.20 7.99 -7.17
N VAL A 262 11.83 8.24 -6.02
CA VAL A 262 12.38 7.18 -5.16
C VAL A 262 11.26 6.30 -4.62
N PHE A 263 10.14 6.91 -4.21
CA PHE A 263 8.96 6.19 -3.75
C PHE A 263 8.33 5.32 -4.86
N VAL A 264 8.20 5.87 -6.07
CA VAL A 264 7.66 5.15 -7.24
C VAL A 264 8.52 3.94 -7.59
N VAL A 265 9.84 4.09 -7.58
CA VAL A 265 10.79 2.97 -7.77
C VAL A 265 10.62 1.93 -6.66
N PHE A 266 10.52 2.36 -5.40
CA PHE A 266 10.31 1.47 -4.26
C PHE A 266 9.03 0.64 -4.41
N VAL A 267 7.87 1.29 -4.61
CA VAL A 267 6.57 0.61 -4.73
C VAL A 267 6.55 -0.34 -5.92
N SER A 268 7.01 0.11 -7.10
CA SER A 268 7.05 -0.73 -8.31
C SER A 268 7.92 -1.98 -8.14
N SER A 269 9.05 -1.85 -7.44
CA SER A 269 9.97 -2.97 -7.22
C SER A 269 9.32 -4.06 -6.37
N TYR A 270 8.65 -3.68 -5.27
CA TYR A 270 8.00 -4.63 -4.36
C TYR A 270 6.63 -5.12 -4.84
N SER A 271 5.88 -4.29 -5.58
CA SER A 271 4.59 -4.66 -6.17
C SER A 271 4.66 -5.95 -7.00
N SER A 272 5.75 -6.12 -7.75
CA SER A 272 5.99 -7.32 -8.53
C SER A 272 6.05 -8.62 -7.71
N HIS A 273 6.30 -8.53 -6.39
CA HIS A 273 6.22 -9.66 -5.45
C HIS A 273 4.79 -9.96 -5.00
N ILE A 274 3.93 -8.95 -4.88
CA ILE A 274 2.55 -9.08 -4.40
C ILE A 274 1.60 -9.51 -5.53
N SER A 275 1.89 -9.09 -6.76
CA SER A 275 0.93 -9.15 -7.87
C SER A 275 0.61 -10.55 -8.42
N ASN A 276 1.23 -11.62 -7.89
CA ASN A 276 1.08 -12.99 -8.41
C ASN A 276 0.77 -14.05 -7.34
N ARG A 277 0.49 -13.67 -6.10
CA ARG A 277 0.21 -14.62 -5.00
C ARG A 277 -1.07 -14.22 -4.28
N GLN A 278 -1.87 -15.21 -3.87
CA GLN A 278 -2.86 -14.98 -2.82
C GLN A 278 -2.06 -14.51 -1.59
N LEU A 279 -2.42 -13.34 -1.05
CA LEU A 279 -1.81 -12.81 0.16
C LEU A 279 -1.84 -13.91 1.22
N SER A 280 -0.66 -14.30 1.70
CA SER A 280 -0.54 -15.28 2.76
C SER A 280 -0.38 -14.52 4.07
N GLU A 281 -1.20 -14.82 5.07
CA GLU A 281 -1.06 -14.26 6.43
C GLU A 281 0.31 -14.62 7.05
N ASP A 282 1.00 -15.64 6.53
CA ASP A 282 2.32 -16.06 7.01
C ASP A 282 3.48 -15.33 6.30
N ASN A 283 3.22 -14.52 5.26
CA ASN A 283 4.27 -13.82 4.53
C ASN A 283 4.65 -12.49 5.19
N GLN A 284 5.65 -12.52 6.07
CA GLN A 284 6.15 -11.35 6.79
C GLN A 284 6.62 -10.20 5.88
N LEU A 285 7.14 -10.48 4.67
CA LEU A 285 7.54 -9.44 3.73
C LEU A 285 6.33 -8.65 3.22
N GLU A 286 5.28 -9.37 2.80
CA GLU A 286 4.04 -8.77 2.31
C GLU A 286 3.38 -7.94 3.41
N LEU A 287 3.26 -8.49 4.62
CA LEU A 287 2.71 -7.77 5.77
C LEU A 287 3.51 -6.49 6.08
N THR A 288 4.84 -6.58 6.10
CA THR A 288 5.69 -5.41 6.38
C THR A 288 5.54 -4.35 5.29
N PHE A 289 5.43 -4.74 4.02
CA PHE A 289 5.16 -3.81 2.93
C PHE A 289 3.79 -3.14 3.07
N LEU A 290 2.73 -3.90 3.40
CA LEU A 290 1.40 -3.34 3.66
C LEU A 290 1.43 -2.32 4.81
N MET A 291 2.20 -2.59 5.87
CA MET A 291 2.39 -1.65 6.98
C MET A 291 3.09 -0.35 6.54
N ILE A 292 4.08 -0.44 5.64
CA ILE A 292 4.72 0.74 5.05
C ILE A 292 3.68 1.55 4.28
N ILE A 293 2.93 0.92 3.36
CA ILE A 293 1.92 1.61 2.56
C ILE A 293 0.82 2.22 3.44
N ASN A 294 0.45 1.57 4.53
CA ASN A 294 -0.52 2.12 5.48
C ASN A 294 -0.07 3.47 6.07
N HIS A 295 1.22 3.68 6.32
CA HIS A 295 1.74 4.99 6.79
C HIS A 295 1.51 6.10 5.75
N PHE A 296 1.61 5.78 4.46
CA PHE A 296 1.30 6.73 3.38
C PHE A 296 -0.19 6.92 3.24
N LEU A 297 -0.97 5.84 3.26
CA LEU A 297 -2.41 5.83 3.04
C LEU A 297 -3.17 6.78 3.98
N VAL A 298 -2.76 6.81 5.25
CA VAL A 298 -3.41 7.63 6.30
C VAL A 298 -2.83 9.04 6.40
N HIS A 299 -1.87 9.40 5.55
CA HIS A 299 -1.25 10.73 5.54
C HIS A 299 -2.07 11.71 4.71
N GLU A 300 -2.23 12.94 5.17
CA GLU A 300 -3.05 13.98 4.51
C GLU A 300 -2.60 14.29 3.07
N SER A 301 -1.30 14.16 2.77
CA SER A 301 -0.74 14.41 1.43
C SER A 301 -0.86 13.23 0.46
N PHE A 302 -1.47 12.10 0.84
CA PHE A 302 -1.53 10.94 -0.05
C PHE A 302 -2.35 11.19 -1.32
N GLY A 303 -3.45 11.96 -1.22
CA GLY A 303 -4.25 12.33 -2.39
C GLY A 303 -3.48 13.15 -3.40
N SER A 304 -2.68 14.10 -2.93
CA SER A 304 -1.87 14.95 -3.82
C SER A 304 -0.81 14.13 -4.56
N LEU A 305 -0.22 13.12 -3.91
CA LEU A 305 0.66 12.15 -4.55
C LEU A 305 -0.04 11.42 -5.70
N LEU A 306 -1.20 10.81 -5.43
CA LEU A 306 -1.95 10.05 -6.44
C LEU A 306 -2.30 10.91 -7.66
N ILE A 307 -2.80 12.13 -7.43
CA ILE A 307 -3.15 13.08 -8.50
C ILE A 307 -1.89 13.49 -9.27
N ARG A 308 -0.79 13.81 -8.58
CA ARG A 308 0.49 14.19 -9.21
C ARG A 308 0.99 13.07 -10.13
N CYS A 309 1.02 11.83 -9.64
CA CYS A 309 1.44 10.67 -10.42
C CYS A 309 0.49 10.39 -11.60
N SER A 310 -0.82 10.58 -11.41
CA SER A 310 -1.84 10.32 -12.45
C SER A 310 -1.83 11.34 -13.60
N LYS A 311 -1.31 12.55 -13.36
CA LYS A 311 -1.19 13.63 -14.37
C LYS A 311 0.00 13.44 -15.30
N ILE A 312 0.94 12.55 -14.96
CA ILE A 312 2.12 12.29 -15.78
C ILE A 312 1.70 11.43 -16.97
N ALA A 313 1.72 12.02 -18.16
CA ALA A 313 1.36 11.35 -19.40
C ALA A 313 2.41 10.28 -19.73
N PRO A 314 2.01 9.06 -20.15
CA PRO A 314 2.96 7.99 -20.47
C PRO A 314 3.59 8.22 -21.85
N THR A 315 4.62 9.07 -21.92
CA THR A 315 5.41 9.31 -23.15
C THR A 315 6.75 8.56 -23.14
N SER A 316 7.16 8.05 -21.97
CA SER A 316 8.40 7.28 -21.75
C SER A 316 8.19 6.06 -20.83
N SER A 317 9.20 5.19 -20.73
CA SER A 317 9.18 4.03 -19.83
C SER A 317 9.08 4.41 -18.35
N GLU A 318 9.69 5.53 -17.95
CA GLU A 318 9.64 6.04 -16.58
C GLU A 318 8.24 6.56 -16.25
N GLU A 319 7.59 7.28 -17.17
CA GLU A 319 6.23 7.79 -16.97
C GLU A 319 5.17 6.66 -16.95
N LEU A 320 5.41 5.55 -17.65
CA LEU A 320 4.59 4.36 -17.53
C LEU A 320 4.64 3.77 -16.10
N GLN A 321 5.79 3.86 -15.43
CA GLN A 321 5.99 3.36 -14.07
C GLN A 321 5.13 4.11 -13.05
N TYR A 322 4.91 5.40 -13.25
CA TYR A 322 4.01 6.22 -12.41
C TYR A 322 2.57 5.70 -12.45
N ASN A 323 2.04 5.45 -13.65
CA ASN A 323 0.70 4.92 -13.82
C ASN A 323 0.55 3.51 -13.23
N VAL A 324 1.56 2.65 -13.41
CA VAL A 324 1.59 1.32 -12.76
C VAL A 324 1.58 1.47 -11.23
N THR A 325 2.36 2.40 -10.69
CA THR A 325 2.44 2.65 -9.25
C THR A 325 1.10 3.13 -8.68
N VAL A 326 0.40 4.05 -9.35
CA VAL A 326 -0.93 4.52 -8.89
C VAL A 326 -1.91 3.36 -8.81
N ASN A 327 -1.99 2.52 -9.85
CA ASN A 327 -2.87 1.36 -9.85
C ASN A 327 -2.55 0.41 -8.69
N GLU A 328 -1.26 0.20 -8.42
CA GLU A 328 -0.84 -0.66 -7.32
C GLU A 328 -1.18 -0.06 -5.95
N LEU A 329 -0.91 1.23 -5.76
CA LEU A 329 -1.22 1.91 -4.50
C LEU A 329 -2.71 1.81 -4.20
N LEU A 330 -3.58 2.01 -5.19
CA LEU A 330 -5.03 1.85 -5.02
C LEU A 330 -5.42 0.41 -4.71
N ARG A 331 -4.85 -0.58 -5.41
CA ARG A 331 -5.09 -2.01 -5.15
C ARG A 331 -4.70 -2.40 -3.72
N VAL A 332 -3.52 -1.98 -3.28
CA VAL A 332 -3.03 -2.21 -1.91
C VAL A 332 -3.89 -1.47 -0.89
N SER A 333 -4.34 -0.26 -1.23
CA SER A 333 -5.29 0.48 -0.40
C SER A 333 -6.58 -0.32 -0.18
N GLN A 334 -7.18 -0.89 -1.23
CA GLN A 334 -8.39 -1.71 -1.09
C GLN A 334 -8.21 -2.87 -0.10
N ILE A 335 -7.05 -3.55 -0.14
CA ILE A 335 -6.70 -4.62 0.80
C ILE A 335 -6.67 -4.09 2.24
N ILE A 336 -6.03 -2.95 2.47
CA ILE A 336 -5.91 -2.34 3.80
C ILE A 336 -7.29 -1.86 4.30
N LEU A 337 -8.08 -1.21 3.45
CA LEU A 337 -9.41 -0.69 3.78
C LEU A 337 -10.45 -1.78 4.04
N GLY A 338 -10.32 -2.92 3.35
CA GLY A 338 -11.17 -4.11 3.55
C GLY A 338 -10.82 -4.94 4.79
N SER A 339 -9.73 -4.62 5.49
CA SER A 339 -9.31 -5.35 6.69
C SER A 339 -10.24 -5.14 7.90
N LYS A 340 -10.09 -5.94 8.96
CA LYS A 340 -10.94 -5.91 10.17
C LYS A 340 -10.90 -4.53 10.84
N ASP A 341 -11.95 -4.19 11.60
CA ASP A 341 -12.18 -2.85 12.18
C ASP A 341 -11.10 -2.37 13.19
N GLN A 342 -10.09 -3.18 13.50
CA GLN A 342 -9.05 -2.83 14.45
C GLN A 342 -8.01 -1.91 13.80
N GLY A 343 -7.79 -0.72 14.37
CA GLY A 343 -6.71 0.20 13.99
C GLY A 343 -7.15 1.47 13.25
N TRP A 344 -8.45 1.61 12.95
CA TRP A 344 -9.05 2.82 12.41
C TRP A 344 -9.50 3.76 13.54
N ASP A 345 -8.97 4.97 13.54
CA ASP A 345 -9.40 6.08 14.40
C ASP A 345 -9.95 7.21 13.52
N ASP A 346 -10.65 8.17 14.13
CA ASP A 346 -11.33 9.25 13.40
C ASP A 346 -10.35 10.10 12.57
N MET A 347 -9.10 10.28 13.02
CA MET A 347 -8.09 11.05 12.28
C MET A 347 -7.66 10.30 11.02
N LYS A 348 -7.35 9.01 11.11
CA LYS A 348 -7.00 8.19 9.95
C LYS A 348 -8.17 8.09 8.97
N LEU A 349 -9.38 7.85 9.48
CA LEU A 349 -10.59 7.82 8.66
C LEU A 349 -10.83 9.15 7.96
N THR A 350 -10.57 10.27 8.63
CA THR A 350 -10.65 11.61 8.03
C THR A 350 -9.69 11.76 6.86
N ASN A 351 -8.42 11.45 7.08
CA ASN A 351 -7.40 11.60 6.05
C ASN A 351 -7.69 10.69 4.84
N VAL A 352 -8.08 9.44 5.09
CA VAL A 352 -8.39 8.50 4.02
C VAL A 352 -9.62 8.91 3.23
N CYS A 353 -10.71 9.25 3.92
CA CYS A 353 -11.93 9.71 3.26
C CYS A 353 -11.69 10.99 2.46
N ALA A 354 -10.90 11.93 3.00
CA ALA A 354 -10.60 13.19 2.33
C ALA A 354 -9.89 12.96 0.99
N TRP A 355 -8.80 12.19 0.97
CA TRP A 355 -8.10 11.97 -0.29
C TRP A 355 -8.90 11.11 -1.27
N GLN A 356 -9.75 10.18 -0.81
CA GLN A 356 -10.63 9.42 -1.70
C GLN A 356 -11.67 10.31 -2.38
N LEU A 357 -12.23 11.29 -1.66
CA LEU A 357 -13.13 12.28 -2.23
C LEU A 357 -12.42 13.15 -3.27
N ASP A 358 -11.23 13.67 -2.95
CA ASP A 358 -10.44 14.50 -3.86
C ASP A 358 -10.02 13.71 -5.12
N TYR A 359 -9.60 12.45 -4.94
CA TYR A 359 -9.20 11.60 -6.04
C TYR A 359 -10.40 11.17 -6.90
N PHE A 360 -11.55 10.90 -6.28
CA PHE A 360 -12.82 10.67 -7.01
C PHE A 360 -13.19 11.87 -7.87
N ASP A 361 -13.17 13.09 -7.31
CA ASP A 361 -13.48 14.32 -8.07
C ASP A 361 -12.55 14.47 -9.28
N TYR A 362 -11.25 14.15 -9.12
CA TYR A 362 -10.29 14.17 -10.22
C TYR A 362 -10.61 13.14 -11.33
N ILE A 363 -10.78 11.86 -10.97
CA ILE A 363 -10.96 10.79 -11.98
C ILE A 363 -12.36 10.78 -12.59
N SER A 364 -13.40 11.16 -11.85
CA SER A 364 -14.80 11.17 -12.31
C SER A 364 -15.06 12.26 -13.34
N GLY A 365 -14.38 13.42 -13.23
CA GLY A 365 -14.44 14.49 -14.22
C GLY A 365 -13.95 14.03 -15.59
N GLU A 366 -12.71 13.54 -15.66
CA GLU A 366 -12.11 13.04 -16.91
C GLU A 366 -12.88 11.84 -17.48
N THR A 367 -13.31 10.92 -16.61
CA THR A 367 -14.14 9.77 -17.01
C THR A 367 -15.45 10.24 -17.64
N SER A 368 -16.11 11.23 -17.04
CA SER A 368 -17.37 11.76 -17.54
C SER A 368 -17.22 12.43 -18.90
N GLU A 369 -16.13 13.15 -19.11
CA GLU A 369 -15.83 13.78 -20.40
C GLU A 369 -15.64 12.72 -21.50
N LEU A 370 -14.84 11.69 -21.25
CA LEU A 370 -14.59 10.63 -22.22
C LEU A 370 -15.84 9.79 -22.50
N LEU A 371 -16.64 9.46 -21.48
CA LEU A 371 -17.88 8.71 -21.67
C LEU A 371 -18.87 9.45 -22.57
N LYS A 372 -18.98 10.77 -22.44
CA LYS A 372 -19.88 11.63 -23.23
C LYS A 372 -19.45 11.81 -24.69
N LYS A 373 -18.18 11.57 -25.03
CA LYS A 373 -17.71 11.71 -26.43
C LYS A 373 -18.31 10.60 -27.30
N PRO A 374 -18.91 10.91 -28.47
CA PRO A 374 -19.52 9.87 -29.32
C PRO A 374 -18.49 8.84 -29.80
N ASP A 375 -17.33 9.32 -30.25
CA ASP A 375 -16.22 8.50 -30.74
C ASP A 375 -14.95 8.80 -29.94
N LEU A 376 -14.19 7.75 -29.63
CA LEU A 376 -12.90 7.85 -28.93
C LEU A 376 -11.77 7.51 -29.89
N THR A 377 -10.68 8.28 -29.81
CA THR A 377 -9.40 7.87 -30.40
C THR A 377 -8.87 6.62 -29.68
N LYS A 378 -7.89 5.95 -30.30
CA LYS A 378 -7.23 4.78 -29.70
C LYS A 378 -6.61 5.10 -28.34
N GLU A 379 -6.00 6.28 -28.21
CA GLU A 379 -5.38 6.74 -26.96
C GLU A 379 -6.43 7.01 -25.87
N GLU A 380 -7.53 7.69 -26.21
CA GLU A 380 -8.62 7.95 -25.28
C GLU A 380 -9.32 6.66 -24.82
N SER A 381 -9.42 5.65 -25.69
CA SER A 381 -9.96 4.34 -25.32
C SER A 381 -9.08 3.63 -24.28
N VAL A 382 -7.75 3.68 -24.47
CA VAL A 382 -6.78 3.15 -23.48
C VAL A 382 -6.87 3.93 -22.17
N ARG A 383 -7.00 5.26 -22.25
CA ARG A 383 -7.16 6.10 -21.06
C ARG A 383 -8.46 5.81 -20.31
N LEU A 384 -9.59 5.68 -21.02
CA LEU A 384 -10.88 5.32 -20.41
C LEU A 384 -10.81 3.95 -19.71
N SER A 385 -10.14 2.96 -20.32
CA SER A 385 -9.91 1.66 -19.68
C SER A 385 -9.05 1.77 -18.41
N THR A 386 -8.09 2.69 -18.38
CA THR A 386 -7.30 2.97 -17.18
C THR A 386 -8.15 3.64 -16.10
N LEU A 387 -8.88 4.70 -16.46
CA LEU A 387 -9.79 5.40 -15.57
C LEU A 387 -10.87 4.49 -14.99
N HIS A 388 -11.36 3.52 -15.77
CA HIS A 388 -12.30 2.50 -15.30
C HIS A 388 -11.77 1.74 -14.07
N LYS A 389 -10.52 1.27 -14.12
CA LYS A 389 -9.87 0.58 -13.00
C LYS A 389 -9.68 1.49 -11.79
N LEU A 390 -9.30 2.75 -12.02
CA LEU A 390 -9.11 3.75 -10.97
C LEU A 390 -10.43 4.10 -10.27
N VAL A 391 -11.51 4.27 -11.05
CA VAL A 391 -12.86 4.54 -10.55
C VAL A 391 -13.37 3.37 -9.71
N ILE A 392 -13.22 2.14 -10.19
CA ILE A 392 -13.57 0.94 -9.42
C ILE A 392 -12.82 0.95 -8.09
N SER A 393 -11.50 1.11 -8.12
CA SER A 393 -10.68 1.01 -6.91
C SER A 393 -11.03 2.10 -5.88
N THR A 394 -11.33 3.30 -6.35
CA THR A 394 -11.70 4.43 -5.50
C THR A 394 -13.08 4.25 -4.88
N LEU A 395 -14.08 3.85 -5.68
CA LEU A 395 -15.44 3.60 -5.20
C LEU A 395 -15.53 2.39 -4.27
N ASP A 396 -14.79 1.32 -4.56
CA ASP A 396 -14.72 0.15 -3.68
C ASP A 396 -14.13 0.48 -2.31
N GLY A 397 -13.08 1.31 -2.29
CA GLY A 397 -12.53 1.85 -1.04
C GLY A 397 -13.54 2.71 -0.28
N LEU A 398 -14.28 3.60 -0.96
CA LEU A 398 -15.33 4.41 -0.34
C LEU A 398 -16.49 3.54 0.19
N SER A 399 -16.91 2.51 -0.56
CA SER A 399 -17.93 1.54 -0.15
C SER A 399 -17.48 0.80 1.12
N SER A 400 -16.23 0.34 1.15
CA SER A 400 -15.62 -0.33 2.30
C SER A 400 -15.54 0.55 3.55
N LEU A 401 -15.31 1.86 3.38
CA LEU A 401 -15.25 2.82 4.48
C LEU A 401 -16.64 3.32 4.93
N ALA A 402 -17.65 3.25 4.08
CA ALA A 402 -19.00 3.71 4.41
C ALA A 402 -19.66 2.92 5.57
N ARG A 403 -19.07 1.79 6.00
CA ARG A 403 -19.46 1.10 7.24
C ARG A 403 -19.22 1.94 8.51
N PHE A 404 -18.27 2.88 8.49
CA PHE A 404 -17.94 3.72 9.63
C PHE A 404 -18.87 4.94 9.72
N ASN A 405 -19.45 5.20 10.90
CA ASN A 405 -20.32 6.36 11.13
C ASN A 405 -19.61 7.69 10.85
N HIS A 406 -18.35 7.80 11.26
CA HIS A 406 -17.51 8.98 11.01
C HIS A 406 -17.38 9.28 9.51
N VAL A 407 -17.10 8.25 8.71
CA VAL A 407 -17.00 8.38 7.24
C VAL A 407 -18.34 8.79 6.64
N ARG A 408 -19.47 8.17 7.03
CA ARG A 408 -20.79 8.58 6.54
C ARG A 408 -21.10 10.04 6.87
N ALA A 409 -20.74 10.51 8.06
CA ALA A 409 -20.90 11.91 8.44
C ALA A 409 -20.05 12.84 7.55
N MET A 410 -18.82 12.47 7.24
CA MET A 410 -17.97 13.21 6.30
C MET A 410 -18.55 13.23 4.88
N LEU A 411 -18.94 12.09 4.32
CA LEU A 411 -19.53 12.04 2.97
C LEU A 411 -20.76 12.97 2.86
N ASN A 412 -21.54 13.09 3.94
CA ASN A 412 -22.65 14.04 4.01
C ASN A 412 -22.19 15.49 4.11
N SER A 413 -21.20 15.80 4.97
CA SER A 413 -20.70 17.18 5.12
C SER A 413 -20.07 17.71 3.83
N TYR A 414 -19.40 16.85 3.07
CA TYR A 414 -18.82 17.16 1.76
C TYR A 414 -19.83 17.11 0.61
N LYS A 415 -21.12 16.85 0.88
CA LYS A 415 -22.19 16.74 -0.13
C LYS A 415 -21.81 15.76 -1.25
N PHE A 416 -21.34 14.59 -0.86
CA PHE A 416 -20.88 13.57 -1.82
C PHE A 416 -22.03 12.93 -2.59
N LEU A 417 -23.18 12.66 -1.94
CA LEU A 417 -24.32 12.00 -2.56
C LEU A 417 -24.80 12.68 -3.87
N PRO A 418 -25.00 14.02 -3.93
CA PRO A 418 -25.32 14.69 -5.19
C PRO A 418 -24.29 14.47 -6.31
N LYS A 419 -23.00 14.56 -6.00
CA LYS A 419 -21.92 14.33 -6.98
C LYS A 419 -21.94 12.90 -7.50
N LEU A 420 -22.18 11.94 -6.60
CA LEU A 420 -22.27 10.54 -6.93
C LEU A 420 -23.48 10.24 -7.84
N ILE A 421 -24.64 10.86 -7.59
CA ILE A 421 -25.84 10.76 -8.45
C ILE A 421 -25.56 11.34 -9.84
N GLU A 422 -24.92 12.51 -9.92
CA GLU A 422 -24.55 13.12 -11.20
C GLU A 422 -23.62 12.21 -12.01
N PHE A 423 -22.60 11.63 -11.37
CA PHE A 423 -21.71 10.68 -12.02
C PHE A 423 -22.45 9.39 -12.45
N PHE A 424 -23.37 8.89 -11.61
CA PHE A 424 -24.21 7.74 -11.94
C PHE A 424 -25.06 8.00 -13.19
N GLU A 425 -25.65 9.18 -13.31
CA GLU A 425 -26.42 9.60 -14.48
C GLU A 425 -25.56 9.58 -15.77
N VAL A 426 -24.32 10.06 -15.69
CA VAL A 426 -23.40 10.03 -16.83
C VAL A 426 -23.11 8.60 -17.26
N ILE A 427 -22.83 7.71 -16.32
CA ILE A 427 -22.58 6.29 -16.62
C ILE A 427 -23.84 5.67 -17.23
N GLU A 428 -25.01 5.87 -16.63
CA GLU A 428 -26.26 5.28 -17.08
C GLU A 428 -26.62 5.69 -18.52
N LYS A 429 -26.37 6.95 -18.89
CA LYS A 429 -26.66 7.48 -20.24
C LYS A 429 -25.67 7.05 -21.31
N ASN A 430 -24.42 6.73 -20.94
CA ASN A 430 -23.32 6.54 -21.91
C ASN A 430 -22.79 5.09 -21.95
N THR A 431 -23.36 4.18 -21.18
CA THR A 431 -22.92 2.78 -21.11
C THR A 431 -24.04 1.81 -21.47
N GLN A 432 -23.68 0.70 -22.10
CA GLN A 432 -24.66 -0.29 -22.52
C GLN A 432 -24.95 -1.31 -21.42
N LYS A 433 -26.25 -1.50 -21.12
CA LYS A 433 -26.74 -2.65 -20.37
C LYS A 433 -26.68 -3.90 -21.24
N ARG A 434 -26.15 -5.01 -20.70
CA ARG A 434 -26.13 -6.29 -21.42
C ARG A 434 -27.17 -7.26 -20.89
N LYS A 435 -27.94 -7.84 -21.80
CA LYS A 435 -28.80 -8.98 -21.51
C LYS A 435 -28.00 -10.28 -21.73
N LEU A 436 -28.59 -11.43 -21.39
CA LEU A 436 -27.96 -12.75 -21.54
C LEU A 436 -27.55 -13.11 -22.98
N LYS A 437 -28.03 -12.39 -23.99
CA LYS A 437 -27.61 -12.56 -25.39
C LYS A 437 -26.55 -11.51 -25.74
N GLU A 438 -25.47 -11.95 -26.36
CA GLU A 438 -24.40 -11.08 -26.87
C GLU A 438 -24.94 -10.20 -28.01
N GLU A 439 -25.30 -8.96 -27.67
CA GLU A 439 -25.59 -7.92 -28.64
C GLU A 439 -24.32 -7.10 -28.87
N PRO A 440 -24.02 -6.69 -30.12
CA PRO A 440 -22.90 -5.80 -30.40
C PRO A 440 -23.08 -4.47 -29.65
N ILE A 441 -21.96 -3.84 -29.34
CA ILE A 441 -22.00 -2.55 -28.65
C ILE A 441 -22.73 -1.53 -29.54
N LYS A 442 -23.77 -0.88 -29.01
CA LYS A 442 -24.51 0.16 -29.75
C LYS A 442 -23.55 1.31 -30.12
N PRO A 443 -23.63 1.89 -31.33
CA PRO A 443 -22.78 3.02 -31.71
C PRO A 443 -22.83 4.14 -30.66
N GLY A 444 -21.66 4.62 -30.23
CA GLY A 444 -21.53 5.67 -29.21
C GLY A 444 -21.67 5.20 -27.75
N MET A 445 -22.02 3.94 -27.47
CA MET A 445 -22.03 3.38 -26.10
C MET A 445 -20.68 2.73 -25.75
N LYS A 446 -20.36 2.70 -24.46
CA LYS A 446 -19.14 2.07 -23.94
C LYS A 446 -19.47 0.96 -22.94
N GLU A 447 -18.52 0.08 -22.72
CA GLU A 447 -18.52 -0.85 -21.59
C GLU A 447 -17.87 -0.19 -20.38
N PHE A 448 -18.54 -0.26 -19.24
CA PHE A 448 -18.03 0.27 -17.96
C PHE A 448 -18.59 -0.55 -16.78
N PRO A 449 -18.33 -1.87 -16.76
CA PRO A 449 -18.95 -2.79 -15.80
C PRO A 449 -18.52 -2.54 -14.36
N HIS A 450 -19.25 -3.12 -13.42
CA HIS A 450 -19.04 -3.10 -11.97
C HIS A 450 -19.16 -1.73 -11.25
N VAL A 451 -19.10 -0.62 -11.98
CA VAL A 451 -19.11 0.72 -11.37
C VAL A 451 -20.49 1.07 -10.83
N LYS A 452 -21.58 0.70 -11.52
CA LYS A 452 -22.93 1.01 -11.05
C LYS A 452 -23.24 0.27 -9.75
N LEU A 453 -22.77 -0.97 -9.61
CA LEU A 453 -22.91 -1.73 -8.37
C LEU A 453 -22.32 -0.98 -7.17
N LEU A 454 -21.07 -0.53 -7.28
CA LEU A 454 -20.37 0.20 -6.21
C LEU A 454 -21.04 1.53 -5.87
N ILE A 455 -21.51 2.26 -6.89
CA ILE A 455 -22.30 3.48 -6.71
C ILE A 455 -23.55 3.19 -5.88
N VAL A 456 -24.33 2.17 -6.26
CA VAL A 456 -25.57 1.80 -5.57
C VAL A 456 -25.28 1.36 -4.13
N GLU A 457 -24.18 0.65 -3.87
CA GLU A 457 -23.77 0.27 -2.51
C GLU A 457 -23.46 1.48 -1.63
N ILE A 458 -22.70 2.45 -2.12
CA ILE A 458 -22.40 3.68 -1.38
C ILE A 458 -23.69 4.48 -1.12
N ILE A 459 -24.55 4.64 -2.13
CA ILE A 459 -25.85 5.31 -1.95
C ILE A 459 -26.66 4.61 -0.86
N THR A 460 -26.73 3.27 -0.90
CA THR A 460 -27.44 2.46 0.10
C THR A 460 -26.94 2.77 1.52
N ALA A 461 -25.63 2.86 1.72
CA ALA A 461 -25.03 3.19 3.01
C ALA A 461 -25.34 4.62 3.47
N LEU A 462 -25.44 5.57 2.53
CA LEU A 462 -25.73 6.98 2.83
C LEU A 462 -27.20 7.27 3.10
N VAL A 463 -28.14 6.54 2.51
CA VAL A 463 -29.59 6.72 2.73
C VAL A 463 -30.11 5.96 3.95
N TYR A 464 -29.39 4.93 4.41
CA TYR A 464 -29.78 4.14 5.57
C TYR A 464 -29.88 5.03 6.82
N GLU A 465 -31.08 5.09 7.40
CA GLU A 465 -31.42 5.93 8.57
C GLU A 465 -31.08 7.42 8.38
N ASN A 466 -31.15 7.93 7.15
CA ASN A 466 -30.86 9.34 6.84
C ASN A 466 -31.94 9.96 5.95
N PHE A 467 -32.91 10.61 6.58
CA PHE A 467 -34.06 11.22 5.90
C PHE A 467 -33.67 12.29 4.88
N GLU A 468 -32.64 13.10 5.16
CA GLU A 468 -32.18 14.16 4.24
C GLU A 468 -31.65 13.55 2.94
N ASN A 469 -30.84 12.49 3.04
CA ASN A 469 -30.32 11.78 1.88
C ASN A 469 -31.41 11.02 1.12
N GLN A 470 -32.40 10.45 1.82
CA GLN A 470 -33.57 9.85 1.18
C GLN A 470 -34.35 10.89 0.35
N GLU A 471 -34.62 12.07 0.90
CA GLU A 471 -35.29 13.15 0.16
C GLU A 471 -34.43 13.61 -1.03
N LEU A 472 -33.11 13.69 -0.85
CA LEU A 472 -32.18 14.09 -1.90
C LEU A 472 -32.20 13.14 -3.08
N MET A 473 -32.32 11.82 -2.85
CA MET A 473 -32.48 10.83 -3.92
C MET A 473 -33.68 11.15 -4.83
N ARG A 474 -34.82 11.54 -4.25
CA ARG A 474 -36.00 11.95 -5.04
C ARG A 474 -35.80 13.31 -5.71
N LEU A 475 -35.19 14.28 -5.02
CA LEU A 475 -34.98 15.63 -5.55
C LEU A 475 -33.94 15.69 -6.68
N LYS A 476 -33.04 14.71 -6.76
CA LYS A 476 -31.95 14.65 -7.74
C LYS A 476 -32.14 13.55 -8.80
N HIS A 477 -33.34 13.01 -8.93
CA HIS A 477 -33.65 11.91 -9.86
C HIS A 477 -32.82 10.62 -9.61
N GLY A 478 -32.23 10.50 -8.42
CA GLY A 478 -31.44 9.34 -8.04
C GLY A 478 -32.29 8.09 -7.88
N LEU A 479 -33.55 8.24 -7.44
CA LEU A 479 -34.46 7.12 -7.23
C LEU A 479 -34.80 6.43 -8.56
N GLU A 480 -35.01 7.20 -9.63
CA GLU A 480 -35.24 6.73 -11.00
C GLU A 480 -34.00 6.01 -11.54
N LEU A 481 -32.80 6.53 -11.29
CA LEU A 481 -31.55 5.87 -11.68
C LEU A 481 -31.40 4.48 -11.03
N VAL A 482 -31.71 4.36 -9.74
CA VAL A 482 -31.65 3.08 -9.03
C VAL A 482 -32.74 2.12 -9.53
N LEU A 483 -33.97 2.61 -9.74
CA LEU A 483 -35.08 1.81 -10.30
C LEU A 483 -34.72 1.23 -11.68
N ASN A 484 -34.07 2.02 -12.54
CA ASN A 484 -33.63 1.57 -13.87
C ASN A 484 -32.63 0.40 -13.82
N ASN A 485 -31.97 0.19 -12.69
CA ASN A 485 -31.00 -0.88 -12.46
C ASN A 485 -31.60 -2.10 -11.71
N CYS A 486 -32.93 -2.17 -11.55
CA CYS A 486 -33.64 -3.35 -11.02
C CYS A 486 -33.87 -4.47 -12.07
N ASN A 487 -33.30 -4.33 -13.27
CA ASN A 487 -33.33 -5.32 -14.33
C ASN A 487 -32.02 -6.11 -14.39
N LEU A 488 -32.04 -7.27 -15.04
CA LEU A 488 -30.83 -8.06 -15.26
C LEU A 488 -29.86 -7.30 -16.17
N ASP A 489 -28.62 -7.15 -15.71
CA ASP A 489 -27.49 -6.62 -16.48
C ASP A 489 -26.28 -7.55 -16.27
N THR A 490 -25.79 -8.19 -17.33
CA THR A 490 -24.65 -9.12 -17.24
C THR A 490 -23.32 -8.38 -17.05
N ASN A 491 -23.26 -7.08 -17.33
CA ASN A 491 -22.10 -6.23 -17.01
C ASN A 491 -22.02 -5.88 -15.51
N GLU A 492 -23.13 -6.06 -14.78
CA GLU A 492 -23.25 -5.66 -13.38
C GLU A 492 -23.88 -6.81 -12.57
N PRO A 493 -23.15 -7.90 -12.32
CA PRO A 493 -23.66 -9.01 -11.51
C PRO A 493 -24.13 -8.51 -10.15
N PHE A 494 -25.31 -8.95 -9.71
CA PHE A 494 -25.96 -8.58 -8.43
C PHE A 494 -26.51 -7.15 -8.31
N ILE A 495 -26.45 -6.33 -9.37
CA ILE A 495 -26.95 -4.95 -9.30
C ILE A 495 -28.43 -4.88 -8.95
N LYS A 496 -29.21 -5.85 -9.42
CA LYS A 496 -30.64 -5.94 -9.12
C LYS A 496 -30.88 -6.04 -7.62
N GLU A 497 -30.21 -6.96 -6.94
CA GLU A 497 -30.36 -7.17 -5.50
C GLU A 497 -29.90 -5.96 -4.70
N ARG A 498 -28.79 -5.34 -5.11
CA ARG A 498 -28.30 -4.10 -4.49
C ARG A 498 -29.24 -2.92 -4.71
N ALA A 499 -29.80 -2.78 -5.91
CA ALA A 499 -30.77 -1.72 -6.23
C ALA A 499 -32.07 -1.87 -5.42
N ILE A 500 -32.58 -3.10 -5.28
CA ILE A 500 -33.76 -3.38 -4.44
C ILE A 500 -33.50 -2.99 -2.98
N LEU A 501 -32.33 -3.32 -2.44
CA LEU A 501 -31.94 -2.93 -1.08
C LEU A 501 -31.84 -1.40 -0.93
N CYS A 502 -31.23 -0.73 -1.90
CA CYS A 502 -31.14 0.73 -1.95
C CYS A 502 -32.52 1.38 -1.94
N ILE A 503 -33.46 0.88 -2.76
CA ILE A 503 -34.85 1.35 -2.80
C ILE A 503 -35.50 1.15 -1.43
N LYS A 504 -35.38 -0.05 -0.83
CA LYS A 504 -35.94 -0.33 0.49
C LYS A 504 -35.53 0.73 1.51
N TYR A 505 -34.23 1.07 1.59
CA TYR A 505 -33.75 2.08 2.52
C TYR A 505 -34.06 3.51 2.11
N THR A 506 -34.21 3.80 0.81
CA THR A 506 -34.64 5.11 0.32
C THR A 506 -36.11 5.39 0.65
N LEU A 507 -36.94 4.34 0.74
CA LEU A 507 -38.38 4.42 1.06
C LEU A 507 -38.69 4.27 2.55
N LEU A 508 -37.74 3.77 3.34
CA LEU A 508 -37.92 3.49 4.76
C LEU A 508 -38.30 4.78 5.51
N ASP A 509 -39.49 4.78 6.11
CA ASP A 509 -40.05 5.91 6.86
C ASP A 509 -40.12 7.24 6.07
N ASN A 510 -40.21 7.17 4.74
CA ASN A 510 -40.35 8.33 3.87
C ASN A 510 -41.61 8.25 2.96
N PRO A 511 -42.76 8.80 3.41
CA PRO A 511 -44.01 8.78 2.65
C PRO A 511 -43.93 9.49 1.30
N LYS A 512 -43.11 10.53 1.15
CA LYS A 512 -43.00 11.27 -0.12
C LYS A 512 -42.32 10.41 -1.19
N ASN A 513 -41.27 9.69 -0.82
CA ASN A 513 -40.61 8.76 -1.72
C ASN A 513 -41.52 7.56 -2.03
N GLN A 514 -42.27 7.05 -1.05
CA GLN A 514 -43.26 5.97 -1.27
C GLN A 514 -44.34 6.40 -2.26
N ASN A 515 -44.86 7.62 -2.12
CA ASN A 515 -45.85 8.17 -3.04
C ASN A 515 -45.26 8.32 -4.45
N PHE A 516 -44.03 8.85 -4.56
CA PHE A 516 -43.36 9.01 -5.84
C PHE A 516 -43.22 7.69 -6.62
N VAL A 517 -42.80 6.60 -5.95
CA VAL A 517 -42.69 5.29 -6.61
C VAL A 517 -44.06 4.75 -7.04
N ARG A 518 -45.08 4.93 -6.20
CA ARG A 518 -46.46 4.53 -6.54
C ARG A 518 -47.02 5.28 -7.75
N ASP A 519 -46.68 6.57 -7.89
CA ASP A 519 -47.08 7.37 -9.04
C ASP A 519 -46.37 6.92 -10.33
N LEU A 520 -45.13 6.40 -10.24
CA LEU A 520 -44.43 5.81 -11.39
C LEU A 520 -45.02 4.45 -11.82
N GLU A 521 -45.45 3.62 -10.87
CA GLU A 521 -46.11 2.34 -11.18
C GLU A 521 -47.43 2.54 -11.93
N ALA A 522 -48.19 3.58 -11.59
CA ALA A 522 -49.44 3.92 -12.26
C ALA A 522 -49.26 4.30 -13.75
N GLN A 523 -48.08 4.79 -14.15
CA GLN A 523 -47.79 5.18 -15.54
C GLN A 523 -47.27 4.01 -16.40
N GLY A 524 -46.69 2.96 -15.80
CA GLY A 524 -46.10 1.82 -16.51
C GLY A 524 -47.11 0.82 -17.11
N THR A 525 -48.41 1.06 -16.95
CA THR A 525 -49.49 0.16 -17.40
C THR A 525 -50.36 0.72 -18.53
N GLU A 526 -50.12 1.93 -19.02
CA GLU A 526 -50.78 2.45 -20.22
C GLU A 526 -50.12 1.88 -21.49
N LEU A 527 -50.84 0.98 -22.17
CA LEU A 527 -50.50 0.58 -23.54
C LEU A 527 -50.81 1.74 -24.47
N ASP A 528 -49.84 2.17 -25.27
CA ASP A 528 -50.05 3.10 -26.39
C ASP A 528 -51.18 2.57 -27.29
N GLU A 529 -52.17 3.43 -27.62
CA GLU A 529 -53.32 3.11 -28.51
C GLU A 529 -52.88 2.43 -29.82
N THR A 530 -51.65 2.70 -30.27
CA THR A 530 -51.05 2.12 -31.46
C THR A 530 -50.77 0.62 -31.28
N ASN A 531 -50.31 0.19 -30.10
CA ASN A 531 -50.02 -1.22 -29.79
C ASN A 531 -51.31 -2.01 -29.54
N GLU A 532 -52.33 -1.36 -28.97
CA GLU A 532 -53.65 -1.96 -28.77
C GLU A 532 -54.33 -2.28 -30.11
N LYS A 533 -54.29 -1.34 -31.07
CA LYS A 533 -54.79 -1.57 -32.44
C LYS A 533 -54.06 -2.68 -33.20
N VAL A 534 -52.75 -2.84 -32.99
CA VAL A 534 -51.96 -3.92 -33.60
C VAL A 534 -52.32 -5.29 -33.02
N LEU A 535 -52.57 -5.38 -31.72
CA LEU A 535 -52.97 -6.62 -31.05
C LEU A 535 -54.42 -7.00 -31.39
N GLU A 536 -55.32 -6.03 -31.50
CA GLU A 536 -56.68 -6.24 -32.01
C GLU A 536 -56.69 -6.73 -33.46
N GLN A 537 -55.85 -6.17 -34.33
CA GLN A 537 -55.68 -6.63 -35.72
C GLN A 537 -55.11 -8.06 -35.79
N ALA A 538 -54.27 -8.44 -34.83
CA ALA A 538 -53.75 -9.80 -34.67
C ALA A 538 -54.75 -10.75 -33.97
N GLY A 539 -55.94 -10.25 -33.58
CA GLY A 539 -57.04 -11.00 -32.99
C GLY A 539 -56.82 -11.41 -31.53
N TYR A 540 -56.04 -10.63 -30.77
CA TYR A 540 -55.89 -10.77 -29.33
C TYR A 540 -56.49 -9.56 -28.59
N GLU A 541 -57.18 -9.83 -27.50
CA GLU A 541 -57.68 -8.83 -26.54
C GLU A 541 -56.70 -8.75 -25.36
N ILE A 542 -56.47 -7.53 -24.87
CA ILE A 542 -55.56 -7.31 -23.75
C ILE A 542 -56.35 -7.29 -22.46
N ASN A 543 -55.85 -8.01 -21.45
CA ASN A 543 -56.41 -8.00 -20.10
C ASN A 543 -55.30 -7.66 -19.11
N ILE A 544 -55.47 -6.54 -18.38
CA ILE A 544 -54.53 -6.11 -17.35
C ILE A 544 -55.05 -6.64 -16.01
N VAL A 545 -54.32 -7.60 -15.43
CA VAL A 545 -54.63 -8.17 -14.11
C VAL A 545 -53.42 -7.95 -13.21
N ASP A 546 -53.62 -7.27 -12.08
CA ASP A 546 -52.58 -6.95 -11.09
C ASP A 546 -51.32 -6.30 -11.70
N GLY A 547 -51.51 -5.36 -12.63
CA GLY A 547 -50.43 -4.64 -13.31
C GLY A 547 -49.61 -5.47 -14.29
N LYS A 548 -49.98 -6.75 -14.53
CA LYS A 548 -49.41 -7.59 -15.60
C LYS A 548 -50.34 -7.62 -16.80
N VAL A 549 -49.78 -7.29 -17.96
CA VAL A 549 -50.45 -7.41 -19.25
C VAL A 549 -50.54 -8.89 -19.64
N SER A 550 -51.76 -9.38 -19.85
CA SER A 550 -52.03 -10.74 -20.34
C SER A 550 -52.82 -10.66 -21.66
N LEU A 551 -52.53 -11.56 -22.60
CA LEU A 551 -53.22 -11.63 -23.89
C LEU A 551 -54.28 -12.74 -23.84
N LYS A 552 -55.52 -12.39 -24.16
CA LYS A 552 -56.63 -13.33 -24.39
C LYS A 552 -56.89 -13.40 -25.88
N LYS A 553 -57.18 -14.59 -26.44
CA LYS A 553 -57.62 -14.67 -27.83
C LYS A 553 -58.98 -13.99 -27.96
N SER A 554 -59.17 -13.20 -29.02
CA SER A 554 -60.47 -12.60 -29.31
C SER A 554 -61.49 -13.68 -29.66
N ALA A 555 -62.77 -13.41 -29.38
CA ALA A 555 -63.86 -14.35 -29.65
C ALA A 555 -63.90 -14.82 -31.12
N LYS A 556 -63.45 -13.97 -32.06
CA LYS A 556 -63.37 -14.29 -33.49
C LYS A 556 -62.36 -15.40 -33.80
N ILE A 557 -61.18 -15.41 -33.15
CA ILE A 557 -60.18 -16.48 -33.35
C ILE A 557 -60.63 -17.77 -32.68
N GLU A 558 -61.23 -17.69 -31.50
CA GLU A 558 -61.77 -18.88 -30.81
C GLU A 558 -62.90 -19.53 -31.61
N GLU A 559 -63.76 -18.75 -32.26
CA GLU A 559 -64.84 -19.26 -33.10
C GLU A 559 -64.32 -19.90 -34.40
N VAL A 560 -63.30 -19.33 -35.04
CA VAL A 560 -62.64 -19.91 -36.22
C VAL A 560 -61.90 -21.21 -35.88
N GLU A 561 -61.16 -21.26 -34.77
CA GLU A 561 -60.48 -22.48 -34.31
C GLU A 561 -61.48 -23.58 -33.93
N ASN A 562 -62.62 -23.22 -33.32
CA ASN A 562 -63.69 -24.16 -33.00
C ASN A 562 -64.43 -24.66 -34.25
N ASN A 563 -64.62 -23.82 -35.27
CA ASN A 563 -65.22 -24.24 -36.55
C ASN A 563 -64.30 -25.18 -37.34
N ILE A 564 -62.98 -24.92 -37.32
CA ILE A 564 -61.96 -25.80 -37.92
C ILE A 564 -61.88 -27.14 -37.17
N ARG A 565 -61.94 -27.14 -35.83
CA ARG A 565 -61.95 -28.38 -35.02
C ARG A 565 -63.21 -29.22 -35.19
N ASN A 566 -64.35 -28.59 -35.48
CA ASN A 566 -65.64 -29.26 -35.64
C ASN A 566 -65.98 -29.61 -37.11
N GLY A 567 -65.04 -29.44 -38.04
CA GLY A 567 -65.16 -29.91 -39.42
C GLY A 567 -66.29 -29.26 -40.24
N ARG A 568 -66.72 -28.05 -39.89
CA ARG A 568 -67.68 -27.29 -40.71
C ARG A 568 -66.90 -26.28 -41.56
N SER A 569 -66.94 -26.45 -42.88
CA SER A 569 -66.33 -25.52 -43.83
C SER A 569 -67.00 -24.14 -43.74
N VAL A 570 -66.18 -23.09 -43.77
CA VAL A 570 -66.60 -21.68 -43.96
C VAL A 570 -67.34 -21.51 -45.28
#